data_AF-A0AAE1RJL6-F1
#
_entry.id   AF-A0AAE1RJL6-F1
#
_cell.length_a   1.000
_cell.length_b   1.000
_cell.length_c   1.000
_cell.angle_alpha   90.00
_cell.angle_beta   90.00
_cell.angle_gamma   90.00
#
_symmetry.space_group_name_H-M   'P 1'
#
loop_
_entity.id
_entity.type
_entity.pdbx_description
1 polymer ?
#
loop_
_entity_poly.entity_id
_entity_poly.type
_entity_poly.pdbx_seq_one_letter_code
_entity_poly.pdbx_strand_id
1 'polypeptide(L)'
;MASLSDSNSNSKGLLQTQELHEHDNRGSFDFAFVDADKVNYQKYHERLLQLVKVGGIIVYDNTLWFGTVAMPEESVRESMKPSRVHTIEFNRFLAADICVQISQVPLGDGITICSRLKISHVNLLCAIESKPTEYSSGEMDKQHIL
;
A
#
# COMPACT_ATOMS: atom_id res chain seq x y z
N MET A 1 14.99 -11.14 -0.26
CA MET A 1 14.32 -10.09 0.54
C MET A 1 14.12 -8.91 -0.36
N ALA A 2 12.87 -8.45 -0.56
CA ALA A 2 12.61 -7.19 -1.24
C ALA A 2 12.53 -6.05 -0.22
N SER A 3 13.24 -4.96 -0.44
CA SER A 3 13.16 -3.77 0.39
C SER A 3 12.99 -2.58 -0.54
N LEU A 4 11.93 -1.80 -0.33
CA LEU A 4 11.68 -0.56 -1.04
C LEU A 4 11.89 0.58 -0.05
N SER A 5 12.93 1.37 -0.28
CA SER A 5 13.24 2.58 0.47
C SER A 5 13.63 3.70 -0.49
N ASP A 6 12.91 4.81 -0.44
CA ASP A 6 13.32 6.04 -1.12
C ASP A 6 14.25 6.82 -0.20
N SER A 7 15.55 6.55 -0.31
CA SER A 7 16.58 7.28 0.41
C SER A 7 17.77 7.51 -0.51
N ASN A 8 18.01 8.79 -0.82
CA ASN A 8 19.26 9.30 -1.37
C ASN A 8 20.39 9.24 -0.31
N SER A 9 20.60 8.08 0.31
CA SER A 9 21.69 7.84 1.26
C SER A 9 22.16 6.40 1.13
N ASN A 10 23.45 6.28 0.83
CA ASN A 10 24.21 5.05 0.64
C ASN A 10 24.11 4.08 1.82
N SER A 11 23.08 3.23 1.85
CA SER A 11 23.09 2.01 2.67
C SER A 11 22.69 0.82 1.81
N LYS A 12 23.59 -0.17 1.77
CA LYS A 12 23.47 -1.40 1.01
C LYS A 12 22.31 -2.24 1.55
N GLY A 13 21.13 -2.03 0.98
CA GLY A 13 19.90 -2.79 1.21
C GLY A 13 18.87 -2.43 0.14
N LEU A 14 19.32 -2.27 -1.10
CA LEU A 14 18.54 -1.70 -2.20
C LEU A 14 18.14 -2.83 -3.16
N LEU A 15 16.86 -3.17 -3.22
CA LEU A 15 16.28 -3.51 -4.52
C LEU A 15 15.90 -2.19 -5.15
N GLN A 16 16.82 -1.65 -5.96
CA GLN A 16 16.52 -0.54 -6.84
C GLN A 16 15.41 -1.01 -7.78
N THR A 17 14.35 -0.23 -7.88
CA THR A 17 13.16 -0.48 -8.71
C THR A 17 13.48 -0.78 -10.19
N GLN A 18 14.72 -0.53 -10.61
CA GLN A 18 15.27 -0.76 -11.95
C GLN A 18 15.65 -2.23 -12.24
N GLU A 19 16.04 -3.04 -11.25
CA GLU A 19 16.40 -4.46 -11.46
C GLU A 19 15.16 -5.37 -11.70
N LEU A 20 13.95 -4.84 -11.53
CA LEU A 20 12.68 -5.56 -11.69
C LEU A 20 12.22 -5.75 -13.15
N HIS A 21 12.97 -5.25 -14.12
CA HIS A 21 12.60 -5.27 -15.55
C HIS A 21 13.19 -6.45 -16.34
N GLU A 22 14.19 -7.16 -15.83
CA GLU A 22 14.99 -8.09 -16.65
C GLU A 22 14.54 -9.56 -16.59
N HIS A 23 13.71 -9.96 -15.61
CA HIS A 23 13.18 -11.32 -15.50
C HIS A 23 11.73 -11.34 -14.96
N ASP A 24 10.91 -12.33 -15.36
CA ASP A 24 9.57 -12.57 -14.81
C ASP A 24 9.65 -13.01 -13.35
N ASN A 25 9.84 -12.04 -12.45
CA ASN A 25 10.01 -12.26 -11.01
C ASN A 25 8.69 -12.44 -10.25
N ARG A 26 7.62 -12.86 -10.95
CA ARG A 26 6.31 -13.07 -10.32
C ARG A 26 6.41 -14.16 -9.26
N GLY A 27 5.95 -13.84 -8.05
CA GLY A 27 5.97 -14.76 -6.91
C GLY A 27 7.35 -15.28 -6.53
N SER A 28 8.43 -14.56 -6.85
CA SER A 28 9.81 -14.98 -6.58
C SER A 28 10.32 -14.55 -5.20
N PHE A 29 9.58 -13.68 -4.49
CA PHE A 29 10.02 -13.15 -3.19
C PHE A 29 9.19 -13.71 -2.04
N ASP A 30 9.86 -14.08 -0.94
CA ASP A 30 9.19 -14.54 0.29
C ASP A 30 8.71 -13.39 1.19
N PHE A 31 9.41 -12.27 1.14
CA PHE A 31 9.25 -11.16 2.07
C PHE A 31 9.56 -9.81 1.39
N ALA A 32 8.75 -8.80 1.69
CA ALA A 32 8.96 -7.41 1.32
C ALA A 32 8.81 -6.46 2.53
N PHE A 33 9.70 -5.48 2.64
CA PHE A 33 9.59 -4.36 3.58
C PHE A 33 9.49 -3.04 2.81
N VAL A 34 8.52 -2.20 3.18
CA VAL A 34 8.21 -0.93 2.51
C VAL A 34 8.35 0.20 3.51
N ASP A 35 9.39 1.00 3.31
CA ASP A 35 9.65 2.23 4.05
C ASP A 35 10.01 3.34 3.05
N ALA A 36 8.97 3.81 2.35
CA ALA A 36 9.07 4.81 1.29
C ALA A 36 8.03 5.93 1.46
N ASP A 37 7.85 6.76 0.43
CA ASP A 37 6.86 7.82 0.41
C ASP A 37 5.42 7.25 0.51
N LYS A 38 4.59 7.85 1.37
CA LYS A 38 3.23 7.35 1.63
C LYS A 38 2.29 7.51 0.44
N VAL A 39 2.59 8.42 -0.50
CA VAL A 39 1.78 8.69 -1.70
C VAL A 39 1.77 7.47 -2.63
N ASN A 40 2.89 6.76 -2.73
CA ASN A 40 3.05 5.62 -3.63
C ASN A 40 2.80 4.26 -2.97
N TYR A 41 2.43 4.20 -1.68
CA TYR A 41 2.23 2.93 -0.96
C TYR A 41 1.24 1.99 -1.65
N GLN A 42 0.14 2.51 -2.20
CA GLN A 42 -0.81 1.69 -2.96
C GLN A 42 -0.17 1.09 -4.22
N LYS A 43 0.60 1.87 -4.98
CA LYS A 43 1.30 1.38 -6.19
C LYS A 43 2.34 0.32 -5.84
N TYR A 44 3.07 0.53 -4.75
CA TYR A 44 4.00 -0.47 -4.23
C TYR A 44 3.26 -1.74 -3.84
N HIS A 45 2.11 -1.63 -3.18
CA HIS A 45 1.29 -2.78 -2.82
C HIS A 45 0.86 -3.61 -4.03
N GLU A 46 0.27 -2.98 -5.04
CA GLU A 46 -0.15 -3.65 -6.27
C GLU A 46 1.01 -4.37 -6.97
N ARG A 47 2.20 -3.75 -7.00
CA ARG A 47 3.39 -4.37 -7.56
C ARG A 47 3.89 -5.52 -6.70
N LEU A 48 3.92 -5.36 -5.38
CA LEU A 48 4.39 -6.39 -4.45
C LEU A 48 3.47 -7.62 -4.43
N LEU A 49 2.17 -7.46 -4.64
CA LEU A 49 1.26 -8.60 -4.83
C LEU A 49 1.63 -9.46 -6.05
N GLN A 50 2.30 -8.91 -7.06
CA GLN A 50 2.78 -9.70 -8.19
C GLN A 50 4.11 -10.39 -7.86
N LEU A 51 4.99 -9.72 -7.11
CA LEU A 51 6.36 -10.16 -6.85
C LEU A 51 6.49 -11.13 -5.65
N VAL A 52 5.76 -10.87 -4.57
CA VAL A 52 5.80 -11.68 -3.34
C VAL A 52 4.93 -12.90 -3.54
N LYS A 53 5.43 -14.10 -3.26
CA LYS A 53 4.68 -15.36 -3.43
C LYS A 53 3.43 -15.42 -2.56
N VAL A 54 2.48 -16.28 -2.94
CA VAL A 54 1.35 -16.64 -2.06
C VAL A 54 1.90 -17.23 -0.76
N GLY A 55 1.40 -16.76 0.38
CA GLY A 55 1.90 -17.06 1.72
C GLY A 55 3.16 -16.26 2.11
N GLY A 56 3.69 -15.43 1.22
CA GLY A 56 4.74 -14.47 1.53
C GLY A 56 4.21 -13.26 2.30
N ILE A 57 5.14 -12.52 2.90
CA ILE A 57 4.82 -11.40 3.80
C ILE A 57 5.23 -10.07 3.17
N ILE A 58 4.38 -9.06 3.29
CA ILE A 58 4.68 -7.67 2.98
C ILE A 58 4.51 -6.86 4.26
N VAL A 59 5.47 -6.00 4.59
CA VAL A 59 5.45 -5.17 5.79
C VAL A 59 5.55 -3.70 5.38
N TYR A 60 4.67 -2.88 5.93
CA TYR A 60 4.65 -1.43 5.74
C TYR A 60 5.01 -0.72 7.04
N ASP A 61 5.92 0.25 6.97
CA ASP A 61 6.32 1.06 8.12
C ASP A 61 5.57 2.41 8.22
N ASN A 62 5.54 2.95 9.43
CA ASN A 62 4.89 4.19 9.87
C ASN A 62 3.39 4.25 9.57
N THR A 63 2.67 3.14 9.69
CA THR A 63 1.24 3.07 9.38
C THR A 63 0.35 3.73 10.44
N LEU A 64 0.90 4.14 11.59
CA LEU A 64 0.20 4.97 12.57
C LEU A 64 0.58 6.46 12.47
N TRP A 65 1.61 6.81 11.72
CA TRP A 65 2.04 8.18 11.40
C TRP A 65 2.03 9.14 12.60
N PHE A 66 2.92 8.89 13.55
CA PHE A 66 3.05 9.52 14.88
C PHE A 66 1.75 9.52 15.70
N GLY A 67 0.88 8.52 15.47
CA GLY A 67 -0.45 8.44 16.06
C GLY A 67 -1.47 9.44 15.49
N THR A 68 -1.06 10.29 14.54
CA THR A 68 -1.90 11.39 14.03
C THR A 68 -3.12 10.88 13.26
N VAL A 69 -3.09 9.65 12.76
CA VAL A 69 -4.23 9.00 12.08
C VAL A 69 -5.45 8.87 12.98
N ALA A 70 -5.28 8.87 14.30
CA ALA A 70 -6.35 8.79 15.30
C ALA A 70 -6.68 10.16 15.94
N MET A 71 -6.00 11.23 15.55
CA MET A 71 -6.17 12.57 16.13
C MET A 71 -7.23 13.40 15.37
N PRO A 72 -7.95 14.30 16.07
CA PRO A 72 -8.76 15.35 15.44
C PRO A 72 -7.92 16.24 14.52
N GLU A 73 -8.52 16.75 13.45
CA GLU A 73 -7.82 17.51 12.39
C GLU A 73 -7.12 18.77 12.93
N GLU A 74 -7.76 19.46 13.87
CA GLU A 74 -7.27 20.65 14.54
C GLU A 74 -6.04 20.40 15.44
N SER A 75 -5.81 19.14 15.83
CA SER A 75 -4.71 18.75 16.71
C SER A 75 -3.46 18.31 15.92
N VAL A 76 -3.55 18.22 14.59
CA VAL A 76 -2.45 17.78 13.73
C VAL A 76 -1.70 18.99 13.17
N ARG A 77 -0.37 19.00 13.31
CA ARG A 77 0.49 20.04 12.72
C ARG A 77 0.35 20.04 11.19
N GLU A 78 0.24 21.21 10.58
CA GLU A 78 0.09 21.37 9.12
C GLU A 78 1.12 20.59 8.31
N SER A 79 2.37 20.55 8.77
CA SER A 79 3.46 19.81 8.10
C SER A 79 3.24 18.29 8.03
N MET A 80 2.40 17.72 8.89
CA MET A 80 2.14 16.27 8.95
C MET A 80 0.88 15.85 8.19
N LYS A 81 0.00 16.80 7.86
CA LYS A 81 -1.30 16.53 7.24
C LYS A 81 -1.20 15.85 5.87
N PRO A 82 -0.30 16.23 4.94
CA PRO A 82 -0.24 15.59 3.62
C PRO A 82 0.00 14.07 3.72
N SER A 83 1.04 13.65 4.45
CA SER A 83 1.35 12.23 4.64
C SER A 83 0.31 11.50 5.50
N ARG A 84 -0.34 12.19 6.45
CA ARG A 84 -1.44 11.64 7.24
C ARG A 84 -2.61 11.20 6.36
N VAL A 85 -3.03 12.04 5.42
CA VAL A 85 -4.14 11.73 4.50
C VAL A 85 -3.84 10.44 3.74
N HIS A 86 -2.66 10.35 3.12
CA HIS A 86 -2.26 9.15 2.39
C HIS A 86 -2.13 7.91 3.29
N THR A 87 -1.68 8.07 4.54
CA THR A 87 -1.59 6.95 5.48
C THR A 87 -2.99 6.44 5.87
N ILE A 88 -3.95 7.34 6.11
CA ILE A 88 -5.34 6.96 6.43
C ILE A 88 -5.98 6.25 5.23
N GLU A 89 -5.83 6.80 4.03
CA GLU A 89 -6.34 6.21 2.79
C GLU A 89 -5.74 4.83 2.54
N PHE A 90 -4.43 4.71 2.69
CA PHE A 90 -3.73 3.44 2.53
C PHE A 90 -4.15 2.39 3.56
N ASN A 91 -4.31 2.77 4.83
CA ASN A 91 -4.80 1.85 5.86
C ASN A 91 -6.21 1.34 5.55
N ARG A 92 -7.10 2.21 5.05
CA ARG A 92 -8.44 1.81 4.60
C ARG A 92 -8.37 0.87 3.39
N PHE A 93 -7.52 1.19 2.42
CA PHE A 93 -7.28 0.35 1.26
C PHE A 93 -6.80 -1.05 1.65
N LEU A 94 -5.78 -1.16 2.53
CA LEU A 94 -5.28 -2.44 3.03
C LEU A 94 -6.33 -3.22 3.82
N ALA A 95 -7.13 -2.54 4.65
CA ALA A 95 -8.20 -3.18 5.41
C ALA A 95 -9.31 -3.77 4.55
N ALA A 96 -9.50 -3.24 3.34
CA ALA A 96 -10.48 -3.74 2.37
C ALA A 96 -9.88 -4.76 1.38
N ASP A 97 -8.57 -4.97 1.37
CA ASP A 97 -7.93 -5.86 0.40
C ASP A 97 -8.06 -7.34 0.80
N ILE A 98 -8.89 -8.05 0.06
CA ILE A 98 -9.12 -9.49 0.20
C ILE A 98 -7.92 -10.35 -0.22
N CYS A 99 -6.93 -9.78 -0.92
CA CYS A 99 -5.75 -10.50 -1.38
C CYS A 99 -4.76 -10.76 -0.24
N VAL A 100 -4.94 -10.11 0.91
CA VAL A 100 -4.05 -10.19 2.06
C VAL A 100 -4.82 -10.42 3.36
N GLN A 101 -4.16 -11.08 4.31
CA GLN A 101 -4.56 -11.03 5.71
C GLN A 101 -3.65 -10.02 6.43
N ILE A 102 -4.25 -9.06 7.14
CA ILE A 102 -3.51 -7.97 7.76
C ILE A 102 -3.44 -8.07 9.28
N SER A 103 -2.37 -7.55 9.85
CA SER A 103 -2.24 -7.24 11.28
C SER A 103 -1.48 -5.91 11.42
N GLN A 104 -2.16 -4.89 11.92
CA GLN A 104 -1.53 -3.62 12.27
C GLN A 104 -1.11 -3.67 13.74
N VAL A 105 0.19 -3.52 14.00
CA VAL A 105 0.78 -3.62 15.33
C VAL A 105 1.37 -2.28 15.77
N PRO A 106 1.16 -1.84 17.02
CA PRO A 106 1.67 -0.58 17.54
C PRO A 106 3.14 -0.71 17.98
N LEU A 107 3.99 -1.12 17.05
CA LEU A 107 5.44 -1.15 17.24
C LEU A 107 6.05 0.04 16.50
N GLY A 108 6.90 0.82 17.18
CA GLY A 108 7.49 2.02 16.61
C GLY A 108 6.41 3.03 16.20
N ASP A 109 6.44 3.45 14.93
CA ASP A 109 5.43 4.36 14.38
C ASP A 109 4.25 3.65 13.70
N GLY A 110 4.02 2.39 14.09
CA GLY A 110 3.01 1.53 13.49
C GLY A 110 3.57 0.71 12.34
N ILE A 111 3.39 -0.60 12.44
CA ILE A 111 3.77 -1.53 11.39
C ILE A 111 2.52 -2.29 10.96
N THR A 112 2.27 -2.37 9.66
CA THR A 112 1.23 -3.25 9.11
C THR A 112 1.87 -4.43 8.42
N ILE A 113 1.58 -5.62 8.92
CA ILE A 113 2.04 -6.90 8.36
C ILE A 113 0.91 -7.48 7.50
N CYS A 114 1.19 -7.79 6.26
CA CYS A 114 0.28 -8.37 5.29
C CYS A 114 0.79 -9.75 4.85
N SER A 115 0.01 -10.80 5.07
CA SER A 115 0.26 -12.12 4.51
C SER A 115 -0.53 -12.31 3.23
N ARG A 116 0.15 -12.55 2.10
CA ARG A 116 -0.51 -12.72 0.79
C ARG A 116 -1.31 -14.02 0.76
N LEU A 117 -2.59 -13.92 0.43
CA LEU A 117 -3.50 -15.07 0.35
C LEU A 117 -3.54 -15.68 -1.05
N LYS A 118 -3.88 -16.96 -1.10
CA LYS A 118 -4.29 -17.61 -2.34
C LYS A 118 -5.76 -17.29 -2.56
N ILE A 119 -6.09 -16.59 -3.64
CA ILE A 119 -7.49 -16.40 -4.01
C ILE A 119 -8.00 -17.71 -4.61
N SER A 120 -8.92 -18.37 -3.91
CA SER A 120 -9.70 -19.48 -4.46
C SER A 120 -10.88 -18.93 -5.25
N HIS A 121 -11.49 -19.74 -6.13
CA HIS A 121 -12.68 -19.33 -6.90
C HIS A 121 -13.82 -18.81 -6.00
N VAL A 122 -13.93 -19.31 -4.76
CA VAL A 122 -14.92 -18.87 -3.76
C VAL A 122 -14.69 -17.41 -3.34
N ASN A 123 -13.43 -17.03 -3.10
CA ASN A 123 -13.09 -15.66 -2.69
C ASN A 123 -13.32 -14.64 -3.82
N LEU A 124 -13.21 -15.06 -5.08
CA LEU A 124 -13.48 -14.19 -6.23
C LEU A 124 -14.97 -13.83 -6.35
N LEU A 125 -15.87 -14.76 -6.03
CA LEU A 125 -17.32 -14.50 -6.01
C LEU A 125 -17.68 -13.48 -4.92
N CYS A 126 -17.16 -13.64 -3.70
CA CYS A 126 -17.35 -12.64 -2.63
C CYS A 126 -16.79 -11.25 -3.00
N ALA A 127 -15.71 -11.19 -3.79
CA ALA A 127 -15.13 -9.93 -4.28
C ALA A 127 -16.02 -9.21 -5.31
N ILE A 128 -16.69 -9.98 -6.17
CA ILE A 128 -17.61 -9.45 -7.18
C ILE A 128 -18.89 -8.95 -6.50
N GLU A 129 -19.36 -9.65 -5.47
CA GLU A 129 -20.57 -9.31 -4.71
C GLU A 129 -20.38 -8.12 -3.75
N SER A 130 -19.14 -7.80 -3.36
CA SER A 130 -18.82 -6.71 -2.42
C SER A 130 -18.42 -5.38 -3.09
N LYS A 131 -18.30 -5.33 -4.43
CA LYS A 131 -18.12 -4.04 -5.12
C LYS A 131 -19.47 -3.29 -5.13
N PRO A 132 -19.55 -2.07 -4.57
CA PRO A 132 -20.75 -1.27 -4.71
C PRO A 132 -20.95 -0.93 -6.19
N THR A 133 -22.16 -1.18 -6.68
CA THR A 133 -22.63 -0.74 -7.98
C THR A 133 -22.72 0.79 -8.02
N GLU A 134 -22.22 1.34 -9.14
CA GLU A 134 -22.43 2.68 -9.72
C GLU A 134 -21.39 3.79 -9.47
N TYR A 135 -20.83 4.27 -10.59
CA TYR A 135 -21.03 5.66 -11.01
C TYR A 135 -21.29 5.71 -12.52
N SER A 136 -22.55 6.00 -12.89
CA SER A 136 -22.97 6.41 -14.23
C SER A 136 -23.01 7.94 -14.30
N SER A 137 -22.65 8.46 -15.48
CA SER A 137 -22.99 9.79 -16.03
C SER A 137 -22.57 11.04 -15.26
N GLY A 138 -21.53 11.71 -15.77
CA GLY A 138 -21.29 13.13 -15.58
C GLY A 138 -20.61 13.68 -16.83
N GLU A 139 -21.31 14.57 -17.54
CA GLU A 139 -20.90 15.19 -18.79
C GLU A 139 -19.52 15.86 -18.72
N MET A 140 -18.80 15.73 -19.83
CA MET A 140 -17.49 16.32 -20.05
C MET A 140 -17.70 17.79 -20.44
N ASP A 141 -17.64 18.69 -19.45
CA ASP A 141 -17.72 20.12 -19.70
C ASP A 141 -16.39 20.61 -20.29
N LYS A 142 -16.47 21.09 -21.54
CA LYS A 142 -15.37 21.72 -22.26
C LYS A 142 -15.40 23.20 -21.87
N GLN A 143 -14.36 23.74 -21.23
CA GLN A 143 -13.86 25.10 -21.56
C GLN A 143 -12.66 25.57 -20.72
N HIS A 144 -11.84 26.37 -21.41
CA HIS A 144 -10.76 27.26 -20.95
C HIS A 144 -9.36 26.67 -20.71
N ILE A 145 -8.69 26.48 -21.85
CA ILE A 145 -7.34 27.00 -22.10
C ILE A 145 -7.39 28.54 -22.02
N LEU A 146 -6.59 29.12 -21.13
CA LEU A 146 -5.73 30.30 -21.34
C LEU A 146 -4.59 30.25 -20.32
#